data_AF-A0A1A7X7F0-F1
#
_entry.id   AF-A0A1A7X7F0-F1
#
_cell.length_a   1.000
_cell.length_b   1.000
_cell.length_c   1.000
_cell.angle_alpha   90.00
_cell.angle_beta   90.00
_cell.angle_gamma   90.00
#
_symmetry.space_group_name_H-M   'P 1'
#
loop_
_entity.id
_entity.type
_entity.pdbx_description
1 polymer ?
#
loop_
_entity_poly.entity_id
_entity_poly.type
_entity_poly.pdbx_seq_one_letter_code
_entity_poly.pdbx_strand_id
1 'polypeptide(L)'
;PSHGLQELYCDKDAWKIKVVDWMKGKTCGLCGKADGEIRQEYRTPNGRLAKNSVSFAHSWILPSESCRDNSECRLKLDSVQMEKQVTIHGDNTKCYSVEPVPRCLPGCFPTKTTSVNVGFSCKSIDSDTSPFDRSVDIRETTQAHLSCSCTAKCA
;
A
#
# COMPACT_ATOMS: atom_id res chain seq x y z
N PRO A 1 -21.34 9.94 -22.47
CA PRO A 1 -21.20 10.35 -21.04
C PRO A 1 -20.09 11.39 -20.87
N SER A 2 -20.39 12.54 -20.27
CA SER A 2 -19.47 13.69 -20.14
C SER A 2 -18.29 13.44 -19.19
N HIS A 3 -18.43 12.53 -18.23
CA HIS A 3 -17.44 12.30 -17.16
C HIS A 3 -16.65 11.00 -17.30
N GLY A 4 -16.68 10.34 -18.46
CA GLY A 4 -15.86 9.13 -18.69
C GLY A 4 -16.46 7.81 -18.18
N LEU A 5 -17.53 7.87 -17.39
CA LEU A 5 -18.25 6.68 -16.90
C LEU A 5 -19.35 6.27 -17.88
N GLN A 6 -19.33 5.00 -18.31
CA GLN A 6 -20.34 4.44 -19.21
C GLN A 6 -21.44 3.69 -18.45
N GLU A 7 -21.05 2.84 -17.51
CA GLU A 7 -21.98 2.01 -16.75
C GLU A 7 -21.43 1.76 -15.34
N LEU A 8 -22.34 1.76 -14.37
CA LEU A 8 -22.04 1.41 -13.00
C LEU A 8 -23.07 0.35 -12.57
N TYR A 9 -22.58 -0.84 -12.26
CA TYR A 9 -23.39 -1.94 -11.76
C TYR A 9 -22.95 -2.27 -10.35
N CYS A 10 -23.90 -2.21 -9.42
CA CYS A 10 -23.69 -2.51 -8.01
C CYS A 10 -24.82 -3.44 -7.56
N ASP A 11 -24.48 -4.66 -7.17
CA ASP A 11 -25.37 -5.55 -6.44
C ASP A 11 -24.80 -5.86 -5.05
N LYS A 12 -25.36 -6.86 -4.35
CA LYS A 12 -24.90 -7.22 -3.00
C LYS A 12 -23.47 -7.76 -2.97
N ASP A 13 -23.00 -8.36 -4.07
CA ASP A 13 -21.77 -9.15 -4.12
C ASP A 13 -20.74 -8.62 -5.15
N ALA A 14 -21.16 -7.74 -6.06
CA ALA A 14 -20.38 -7.32 -7.21
C ALA A 14 -20.53 -5.83 -7.52
N TRP A 15 -19.38 -5.24 -7.81
CA TRP A 15 -19.23 -3.87 -8.29
C TRP A 15 -18.53 -3.94 -9.65
N LYS A 16 -19.15 -3.36 -10.68
CA LYS A 16 -18.56 -3.28 -12.02
C LYS A 16 -18.65 -1.84 -12.51
N ILE A 17 -17.52 -1.33 -12.97
CA ILE A 17 -17.41 0.01 -13.54
C ILE A 17 -16.98 -0.16 -14.98
N LYS A 18 -17.78 0.36 -15.91
CA LYS A 18 -17.43 0.46 -17.32
C LYS A 18 -17.11 1.92 -17.62
N VAL A 19 -15.92 2.16 -18.16
CA VAL A 19 -15.52 3.47 -18.67
C VAL A 19 -15.71 3.52 -20.19
N VAL A 20 -15.90 4.71 -20.71
CA VAL A 20 -15.96 4.96 -22.16
C VAL A 20 -14.58 4.79 -22.80
N ASP A 21 -14.54 4.49 -24.11
CA ASP A 21 -13.29 4.19 -24.82
C ASP A 21 -12.22 5.29 -24.73
N TRP A 22 -12.62 6.57 -24.68
CA TRP A 22 -11.66 7.68 -24.56
C TRP A 22 -10.98 7.79 -23.19
N MET A 23 -11.40 6.97 -22.21
CA MET A 23 -10.73 6.79 -20.91
C MET A 23 -9.67 5.67 -20.92
N LYS A 24 -9.48 4.98 -22.05
CA LYS A 24 -8.41 3.98 -22.22
C LYS A 24 -7.05 4.57 -21.81
N GLY A 25 -6.36 3.91 -20.88
CA GLY A 25 -5.06 4.34 -20.37
C GLY A 25 -5.08 5.53 -19.41
N LYS A 26 -6.25 6.10 -19.09
CA LYS A 26 -6.42 7.28 -18.23
C LYS A 26 -6.96 6.96 -16.84
N THR A 27 -7.25 5.69 -16.57
CA THR A 27 -7.67 5.24 -15.25
C THR A 27 -6.47 4.82 -14.42
N CYS A 28 -6.67 4.73 -13.11
CA CYS A 28 -5.72 4.18 -12.17
C CYS A 28 -6.50 3.60 -10.97
N GLY A 29 -5.82 2.84 -10.12
CA GLY A 29 -6.45 2.18 -8.98
C GLY A 29 -6.41 0.66 -9.11
N LEU A 30 -7.22 0.00 -8.28
CA LEU A 30 -7.30 -1.46 -8.23
C LEU A 30 -7.80 -2.11 -9.53
N CYS A 31 -8.51 -1.35 -10.37
CA CYS A 31 -9.00 -1.80 -11.68
C CYS A 31 -8.02 -1.51 -12.84
N GLY A 32 -6.81 -1.04 -12.54
CA GLY A 32 -5.77 -0.80 -13.53
C GLY A 32 -5.99 0.45 -14.37
N LYS A 33 -5.43 0.46 -15.58
CA LYS A 33 -5.44 1.61 -16.51
C LYS A 33 -6.47 1.52 -17.62
N ALA A 34 -7.18 0.39 -17.72
CA ALA A 34 -8.12 0.11 -18.80
C ALA A 34 -7.49 0.28 -20.21
N ASP A 35 -6.20 -0.03 -20.39
CA ASP A 35 -5.49 0.05 -21.67
C ASP A 35 -5.42 -1.28 -22.44
N GLY A 36 -5.91 -2.37 -21.83
CA GLY A 36 -5.89 -3.72 -22.40
C GLY A 36 -4.56 -4.44 -22.23
N GLU A 37 -3.58 -3.83 -21.55
CA GLU A 37 -2.39 -4.52 -21.07
C GLU A 37 -2.76 -5.38 -19.86
N ILE A 38 -2.06 -6.51 -19.69
CA ILE A 38 -2.31 -7.45 -18.57
C ILE A 38 -1.03 -7.80 -17.80
N ARG A 39 0.14 -7.42 -18.31
CA ARG A 39 1.44 -7.78 -17.73
C ARG A 39 1.88 -6.86 -16.60
N GLN A 40 1.39 -5.63 -16.56
CA GLN A 40 1.84 -4.60 -15.62
C GLN A 40 0.71 -4.03 -14.75
N GLU A 41 -0.31 -4.84 -14.47
CA GLU A 41 -1.51 -4.41 -13.73
C GLU A 41 -1.24 -4.00 -12.29
N TYR A 42 -0.19 -4.54 -11.66
CA TYR A 42 0.16 -4.25 -10.27
C TYR A 42 0.90 -2.92 -10.08
N ARG A 43 0.55 -1.90 -10.88
CA ARG A 43 1.19 -0.59 -10.84
C ARG A 43 0.63 0.24 -9.69
N THR A 44 1.47 0.57 -8.73
CA THR A 44 1.12 1.32 -7.53
C THR A 44 1.03 2.83 -7.81
N PRO A 45 0.46 3.64 -6.90
CA PRO A 45 0.34 5.09 -7.10
C PRO A 45 1.66 5.81 -7.36
N ASN A 46 2.77 5.35 -6.77
CA ASN A 46 4.12 5.88 -7.01
C ASN A 46 4.75 5.36 -8.33
N GLY A 47 3.98 4.65 -9.17
CA GLY A 47 4.41 4.17 -10.47
C GLY A 47 5.27 2.90 -10.48
N ARG A 48 5.61 2.34 -9.30
CA ARG A 48 6.33 1.06 -9.21
C ARG A 48 5.40 -0.11 -9.54
N LEU A 49 6.00 -1.22 -9.96
CA LEU A 49 5.28 -2.47 -10.15
C LEU A 49 5.44 -3.33 -8.88
N ALA A 50 4.34 -3.52 -8.14
CA ALA A 50 4.32 -4.44 -7.02
C ALA A 50 4.49 -5.88 -7.51
N LYS A 51 5.15 -6.72 -6.71
CA LYS A 51 5.45 -8.10 -7.08
C LYS A 51 4.27 -9.06 -6.90
N ASN A 52 3.28 -8.68 -6.10
CA ASN A 52 2.11 -9.49 -5.81
C ASN A 52 0.86 -8.62 -5.63
N SER A 53 -0.30 -9.26 -5.71
CA SER A 53 -1.60 -8.60 -5.62
C SER A 53 -1.86 -7.94 -4.26
N VAL A 54 -1.31 -8.49 -3.18
CA VAL A 54 -1.53 -7.97 -1.82
C VAL A 54 -0.80 -6.63 -1.63
N SER A 55 0.49 -6.57 -1.97
CA SER A 55 1.26 -5.32 -1.95
C SER A 55 0.68 -4.27 -2.90
N PHE A 56 0.18 -4.70 -4.07
CA PHE A 56 -0.55 -3.82 -4.98
C PHE A 56 -1.80 -3.25 -4.31
N ALA A 57 -2.67 -4.10 -3.78
CA ALA A 57 -3.92 -3.67 -3.15
C ALA A 57 -3.67 -2.74 -1.95
N HIS A 58 -2.69 -3.07 -1.12
CA HIS A 58 -2.31 -2.25 0.03
C HIS A 58 -1.78 -0.86 -0.37
N SER A 59 -1.08 -0.73 -1.51
CA SER A 59 -0.59 0.56 -1.98
C SER A 59 -1.70 1.55 -2.37
N TRP A 60 -2.92 1.07 -2.59
CA TRP A 60 -4.10 1.85 -2.96
C TRP A 60 -5.04 2.12 -1.78
N ILE A 61 -4.66 1.75 -0.56
CA ILE A 61 -5.41 2.14 0.64
C ILE A 61 -5.34 3.65 0.78
N LEU A 62 -6.51 4.28 0.94
CA LEU A 62 -6.61 5.69 1.29
C LEU A 62 -6.29 5.84 2.78
N PRO A 63 -5.15 6.44 3.14
CA PRO A 63 -4.83 6.65 4.54
C PRO A 63 -5.77 7.70 5.12
N SER A 64 -6.16 7.51 6.37
CA SER A 64 -6.85 8.54 7.13
C SER A 64 -5.84 9.55 7.65
N GLU A 65 -6.19 10.83 7.63
CA GLU A 65 -5.36 11.90 8.21
C GLU A 65 -5.59 12.05 9.72
N SER A 66 -6.73 11.59 10.24
CA SER A 66 -7.04 11.72 11.66
C SER A 66 -7.93 10.60 12.19
N CYS A 67 -7.69 10.24 13.44
CA CYS A 67 -8.51 9.31 14.20
C CYS A 67 -9.89 9.85 14.64
N ARG A 68 -10.25 11.09 14.26
CA ARG A 68 -11.47 11.77 14.75
C ARG A 68 -12.73 11.23 14.10
N ASP A 69 -12.62 10.77 12.86
CA ASP A 69 -13.72 10.13 12.15
C ASP A 69 -13.70 8.61 12.41
N ASN A 70 -14.82 8.09 12.90
CA ASN A 70 -15.00 6.67 13.16
C ASN A 70 -15.41 5.90 11.91
N SER A 71 -15.82 6.60 10.84
CA SER A 71 -16.19 6.03 9.55
C SER A 71 -14.98 5.83 8.62
N GLU A 72 -13.86 6.48 8.91
CA GLU A 72 -12.65 6.36 8.11
C GLU A 72 -11.85 5.11 8.43
N CYS A 73 -11.12 4.62 7.42
CA CYS A 73 -10.12 3.60 7.61
C CYS A 73 -8.92 4.21 8.35
N ARG A 74 -8.82 3.98 9.66
CA ARG A 74 -7.79 4.57 10.54
C ARG A 74 -6.40 3.96 10.38
N LEU A 75 -6.02 3.76 9.12
CA LEU A 75 -4.74 3.27 8.65
C LEU A 75 -3.93 4.42 8.06
N LYS A 76 -2.62 4.27 8.12
CA LYS A 76 -1.63 4.99 7.33
C LYS A 76 -0.77 3.98 6.56
N LEU A 77 -0.18 4.42 5.47
CA LEU A 77 0.84 3.67 4.75
C LEU A 77 2.21 4.10 5.27
N ASP A 78 3.04 3.14 5.68
CA ASP A 78 4.35 3.43 6.26
C ASP A 78 5.41 2.44 5.76
N SER A 79 6.68 2.85 5.84
CA SER A 79 7.81 1.95 5.68
C SER A 79 8.12 1.32 7.03
N VAL A 80 8.30 0.00 7.06
CA VAL A 80 8.43 -0.72 8.33
C VAL A 80 9.82 -1.28 8.47
N GLN A 81 10.37 -1.17 9.68
CA GLN A 81 11.66 -1.79 9.96
C GLN A 81 11.49 -3.31 10.05
N MET A 82 12.40 -4.05 9.44
CA MET A 82 12.46 -5.50 9.57
C MET A 82 12.83 -5.89 11.00
N GLU A 83 12.13 -6.88 11.57
CA GLU A 83 12.39 -7.37 12.93
C GLU A 83 13.71 -8.14 13.03
N LYS A 84 14.06 -8.87 11.97
CA LYS A 84 15.32 -9.61 11.88
C LYS A 84 16.48 -8.62 11.72
N GLN A 85 17.46 -8.70 12.63
CA GLN A 85 18.72 -7.99 12.48
C GLN A 85 19.55 -8.69 11.39
N VAL A 86 20.04 -7.90 10.44
CA VAL A 86 20.95 -8.39 9.40
C VAL A 86 22.28 -7.67 9.57
N THR A 87 23.35 -8.44 9.65
CA THR A 87 24.71 -7.93 9.67
C THR A 87 25.22 -7.94 8.23
N ILE A 88 25.45 -6.76 7.65
CA ILE A 88 26.04 -6.62 6.31
C ILE A 88 27.43 -6.03 6.52
N HIS A 89 28.47 -6.69 6.00
CA HIS A 89 29.88 -6.30 6.18
C HIS A 89 30.36 -6.13 7.64
N GLY A 90 29.70 -6.78 8.61
CA GLY A 90 30.06 -6.69 10.03
C GLY A 90 29.33 -5.59 10.80
N ASP A 91 28.55 -4.74 10.11
CA ASP A 91 27.73 -3.70 10.73
C ASP A 91 26.25 -4.11 10.82
N ASN A 92 25.64 -3.82 11.97
CA ASN A 92 24.20 -4.00 12.16
C ASN A 92 23.46 -3.02 11.25
N THR A 93 22.87 -3.53 10.17
CA THR A 93 22.16 -2.73 9.19
C THR A 93 20.67 -2.77 9.47
N LYS A 94 20.02 -1.60 9.48
CA LYS A 94 18.56 -1.50 9.56
C LYS A 94 17.98 -1.64 8.15
N CYS A 95 16.97 -2.49 8.02
CA CYS A 95 16.27 -2.71 6.77
C CYS A 95 14.85 -2.14 6.86
N TYR A 96 14.43 -1.39 5.85
CA TYR A 96 13.11 -0.76 5.79
C TYR A 96 12.35 -1.25 4.57
N SER A 97 11.05 -1.46 4.73
CA SER A 97 10.21 -1.94 3.63
C SER A 97 10.15 -0.92 2.50
N VAL A 98 10.27 -1.43 1.27
CA VAL A 98 10.20 -0.64 0.04
C VAL A 98 8.76 -0.54 -0.44
N GLU A 99 7.96 -1.61 -0.30
CA GLU A 99 6.52 -1.50 -0.46
C GLU A 99 5.88 -0.88 0.80
N PRO A 100 4.88 0.01 0.64
CA PRO A 100 4.15 0.56 1.78
C PRO A 100 3.36 -0.53 2.49
N VAL A 101 3.45 -0.54 3.82
CA VAL A 101 2.73 -1.49 4.66
C VAL A 101 1.69 -0.73 5.48
N PRO A 102 0.42 -1.17 5.44
CA PRO A 102 -0.64 -0.59 6.27
C PRO A 102 -0.32 -0.71 7.76
N ARG A 103 -0.42 0.42 8.45
CA ARG A 103 -0.21 0.58 9.90
C ARG A 103 -1.36 1.37 10.48
N CYS A 104 -1.69 1.15 11.74
CA CYS A 104 -2.67 2.00 12.41
C CYS A 104 -2.09 3.40 12.61
N LEU A 105 -2.98 4.39 12.67
CA LEU A 105 -2.59 5.73 13.11
C LEU A 105 -2.00 5.71 14.53
N PRO A 106 -1.14 6.68 14.89
CA PRO A 106 -0.66 6.85 16.26
C PRO A 106 -1.81 6.88 17.29
N GLY A 107 -1.60 6.23 18.43
CA GLY A 107 -2.63 6.09 19.48
C GLY A 107 -3.70 5.02 19.21
N CYS A 108 -3.66 4.37 18.05
CA CYS A 108 -4.56 3.28 17.69
C CYS A 108 -3.86 1.92 17.74
N PHE A 109 -4.65 0.87 17.93
CA PHE A 109 -4.19 -0.52 18.02
C PHE A 109 -4.85 -1.38 16.93
N PRO A 110 -4.13 -2.32 16.32
CA PRO A 110 -4.71 -3.20 15.32
C PRO A 110 -5.70 -4.17 15.96
N THR A 111 -6.89 -4.28 15.38
CA THR A 111 -7.89 -5.31 15.73
C THR A 111 -7.85 -6.48 14.77
N LYS A 112 -7.30 -6.28 13.57
CA LYS A 112 -7.08 -7.33 12.56
C LYS A 112 -5.76 -7.08 11.86
N THR A 113 -4.95 -8.13 11.72
CA THR A 113 -3.69 -8.09 10.97
C THR A 113 -3.64 -9.22 9.96
N THR A 114 -2.70 -9.12 9.02
CA THR A 114 -2.33 -10.19 8.10
C THR A 114 -0.83 -10.17 7.87
N SER A 115 -0.24 -11.34 7.62
CA SER A 115 1.15 -11.44 7.19
C SER A 115 1.26 -11.06 5.71
N VAL A 116 2.29 -10.30 5.36
CA VAL A 116 2.61 -9.90 3.99
C VAL A 116 4.09 -10.10 3.72
N ASN A 117 4.41 -10.60 2.53
CA ASN A 117 5.79 -10.70 2.05
C ASN A 117 6.13 -9.44 1.26
N VAL A 118 7.05 -8.63 1.78
CA VAL A 118 7.48 -7.36 1.19
C VAL A 118 9.01 -7.34 1.06
N GLY A 119 9.48 -6.53 0.13
CA GLY A 119 10.88 -6.22 -0.06
C GLY A 119 11.35 -5.17 0.93
N PHE A 120 12.58 -5.35 1.40
CA PHE A 120 13.28 -4.44 2.28
C PHE A 120 14.56 -3.96 1.62
N SER A 121 14.91 -2.70 1.88
CA SER A 121 16.23 -2.15 1.55
C SER A 121 17.04 -2.00 2.83
N CYS A 122 18.26 -2.51 2.82
CA CYS A 122 19.20 -2.55 3.92
C CYS A 122 20.42 -1.67 3.57
N LYS A 123 20.31 -0.36 3.82
CA LYS A 123 21.40 0.62 3.63
C LYS A 123 21.44 1.56 4.83
N SER A 124 22.62 2.16 5.09
CA SER A 124 22.78 3.17 6.14
C SER A 124 21.73 4.28 5.99
N ILE A 125 21.28 4.82 7.12
CA ILE A 125 20.22 5.85 7.23
C ILE A 125 20.55 7.10 6.40
N ASP A 126 21.83 7.36 6.12
CA ASP A 126 22.34 8.56 5.44
C ASP A 126 22.02 8.65 3.93
N SER A 127 21.27 7.71 3.36
CA SER A 127 20.71 7.94 2.02
C SER A 127 19.44 8.79 2.14
N ASP A 128 19.53 10.06 1.76
CA ASP A 128 18.42 11.04 1.62
C ASP A 128 17.27 10.56 0.70
N THR A 129 17.38 9.36 0.13
CA THR A 129 16.38 8.75 -0.73
C THR A 129 15.25 8.13 0.10
N SER A 130 14.01 8.51 -0.23
CA SER A 130 12.77 7.89 0.25
C SER A 130 12.87 6.36 0.28
N PRO A 131 12.46 5.67 1.37
CA PRO A 131 12.44 4.21 1.42
C PRO A 131 11.70 3.56 0.25
N PHE A 132 10.66 4.23 -0.26
CA PHE A 132 9.81 3.77 -1.35
C PHE A 132 10.46 3.85 -2.72
N ASP A 133 11.65 4.45 -2.86
CA ASP A 133 12.41 4.56 -4.11
C ASP A 133 13.66 3.66 -4.12
N ARG A 134 13.93 2.98 -3.01
CA ARG A 134 15.13 2.13 -2.88
C ARG A 134 14.98 0.80 -3.64
N SER A 135 16.13 0.20 -3.93
CA SER A 135 16.21 -1.18 -4.41
C SER A 135 15.80 -2.16 -3.32
N VAL A 136 15.19 -3.27 -3.72
CA VAL A 136 14.89 -4.37 -2.79
C VAL A 136 16.14 -5.22 -2.66
N ASP A 137 16.66 -5.35 -1.45
CA ASP A 137 17.86 -6.14 -1.14
C ASP A 137 17.46 -7.52 -0.62
N ILE A 138 16.40 -7.61 0.20
CA ILE A 138 15.87 -8.86 0.74
C ILE A 138 14.34 -8.84 0.76
N ARG A 139 13.70 -10.00 0.72
CA ARG A 139 12.25 -10.14 0.91
C ARG A 139 11.95 -10.92 2.17
N GLU A 140 11.10 -10.35 3.01
CA GLU A 140 10.73 -10.97 4.27
C GLU A 140 9.26 -10.74 4.61
N THR A 141 8.77 -11.58 5.52
CA THR A 141 7.39 -11.48 6.01
C THR A 141 7.30 -10.47 7.15
N THR A 142 6.31 -9.59 7.11
CA THR A 142 5.95 -8.67 8.19
C THR A 142 4.44 -8.63 8.38
N GLN A 143 3.96 -8.06 9.49
CA GLN A 143 2.52 -7.86 9.71
C GLN A 143 2.04 -6.56 9.06
N ALA A 144 0.89 -6.61 8.40
CA ALA A 144 0.12 -5.45 7.94
C ALA A 144 -1.18 -5.34 8.75
N HIS A 145 -1.59 -4.12 9.08
CA HIS A 145 -2.83 -3.88 9.82
C HIS A 145 -4.00 -3.74 8.83
N LEU A 146 -5.12 -4.41 9.11
CA LEU A 146 -6.32 -4.39 8.26
C LEU A 146 -7.48 -3.63 8.90
N SER A 147 -7.48 -3.52 10.23
CA SER A 147 -8.49 -2.77 10.98
C SER A 147 -7.86 -2.26 12.28
N CYS A 148 -8.31 -1.09 12.72
CA CYS A 148 -7.74 -0.38 13.86
C CYS A 148 -8.83 0.13 14.80
N SER A 149 -8.59 -0.02 16.10
CA SER A 149 -9.37 0.62 17.16
C SER A 149 -8.54 1.73 17.80
N CYS A 150 -9.17 2.86 18.05
CA CYS A 150 -8.51 4.07 18.55
C CYS A 150 -9.14 4.49 19.87
N THR A 151 -8.33 4.99 20.78
CA THR A 151 -8.83 5.57 22.03
C THR A 151 -9.27 7.01 21.81
N ALA A 152 -10.07 7.59 22.72
CA ALA A 152 -10.52 8.97 22.62
C ALA A 152 -9.37 10.02 22.66
N LYS A 153 -8.13 9.59 22.96
CA LYS A 153 -6.93 10.43 23.08
C LYS A 153 -6.01 10.38 21.85
N CYS A 154 -6.44 9.77 20.76
CA CYS A 154 -5.62 9.76 19.55
C CYS A 154 -5.40 11.21 19.07
N ALA A 155 -4.13 11.62 19.04
CA ALA A 155 -3.63 12.92 18.63
C ALA A 155 -2.33 12.70 17.85
#